data_AF-A0A6I2SUN7-F1
#
_entry.id   AF-A0A6I2SUN7-F1
#
_cell.length_a   1.000
_cell.length_b   1.000
_cell.length_c   1.000
_cell.angle_alpha   90.00
_cell.angle_beta   90.00
_cell.angle_gamma   90.00
#
_symmetry.space_group_name_H-M   'P 1'
#
loop_
_entity.id
_entity.type
_entity.pdbx_description
1 polymer ?
#
loop_
_entity_poly.entity_id
_entity_poly.type
_entity_poly.pdbx_seq_one_letter_code
_entity_poly.pdbx_strand_id
1 'polypeptide(L)'
;MNYNPMRNLPAVAGYKPGDVLLLCGELFGRGYANGIVEEARQRGMTIIGTTVGRRTGEGALRPLDAEELAVAEEYLGGRIINIPLEAGFDMEPDASGVTVAERLKGIKPDEWATARFDWDAITLCRDRGVARLKENLARVAAEVEKELPVAANLLIVHSMAGGIPRARLFMPLLNRVFKGQGEKYLASSDFWGSELGKLCDLSFNEVTADSFAHLIEATAGLRGTIEGKGCSVAYAAYGYHGCEVLIDGAYRWQSYTPYLQGWAKMRLEEHARTAWEQGIKATVFNAPEILTNSSALFLGVEISLYPLLAALEKEGGGAVATSVRSECTRLLAEGATIETMLARANDYLASSVMADFAGLAQWPHHSTREQMELMLSRSAELLAMNANPKEIVCGALSGAVFRGVGRLMLDASWEPSAPVWWLNHDIIAKRLCK
;
A
#
# COMPACT_ATOMS: atom_id res chain seq x y z
N MET A 1 -8.60 19.48 -2.06
CA MET A 1 -7.78 18.44 -1.43
C MET A 1 -6.85 19.12 -0.44
N ASN A 2 -6.92 18.78 0.85
CA ASN A 2 -6.11 19.45 1.88
C ASN A 2 -4.95 18.54 2.27
N TYR A 3 -3.73 18.98 1.97
CA TYR A 3 -2.51 18.33 2.44
C TYR A 3 -2.45 18.39 3.97
N ASN A 4 -2.39 17.23 4.62
CA ASN A 4 -2.45 17.13 6.09
C ASN A 4 -1.25 16.33 6.63
N PRO A 5 -0.07 16.94 6.73
CA PRO A 5 1.12 16.27 7.24
C PRO A 5 1.06 16.13 8.75
N MET A 6 1.33 14.93 9.26
CA MET A 6 1.47 14.70 10.70
C MET A 6 2.81 15.28 11.16
N ARG A 7 2.80 16.37 11.93
CA ARG A 7 4.04 17.03 12.40
C ARG A 7 4.43 16.69 13.83
N ASN A 8 3.44 16.32 14.63
CA ASN A 8 3.57 16.02 16.05
C ASN A 8 3.28 14.54 16.27
N LEU A 9 4.05 13.91 17.16
CA LEU A 9 3.80 12.53 17.53
C LEU A 9 2.42 12.43 18.20
N PRO A 10 1.57 11.49 17.77
CA PRO A 10 0.30 11.22 18.45
C PRO A 10 0.56 10.75 19.89
N ALA A 11 -0.44 10.95 20.74
CA ALA A 11 -0.42 10.39 22.08
C ALA A 11 -0.32 8.86 22.02
N VAL A 12 0.28 8.26 23.04
CA VAL A 12 0.39 6.80 23.15
C VAL A 12 -1.02 6.22 23.21
N ALA A 13 -1.35 5.30 22.30
CA ALA A 13 -2.68 4.69 22.28
C ALA A 13 -3.01 3.97 23.59
N GLY A 14 -4.29 3.96 23.96
CA GLY A 14 -4.82 3.26 25.13
C GLY A 14 -5.15 1.78 24.92
N TYR A 15 -4.83 1.20 23.75
CA TYR A 15 -5.07 -0.23 23.48
C TYR A 15 -4.37 -1.14 24.50
N LYS A 16 -5.05 -2.21 24.90
CA LYS A 16 -4.64 -3.11 26.00
C LYS A 16 -5.05 -4.56 25.74
N PRO A 17 -4.61 -5.52 26.59
CA PRO A 17 -5.12 -6.88 26.55
C PRO A 17 -6.65 -6.94 26.62
N GLY A 18 -7.24 -7.71 25.70
CA GLY A 18 -8.69 -7.80 25.50
C GLY A 18 -9.23 -6.92 24.37
N ASP A 19 -8.48 -5.94 23.88
CA ASP A 19 -8.79 -5.26 22.62
C ASP A 19 -8.35 -6.10 21.42
N VAL A 20 -8.94 -5.86 20.26
CA VAL A 20 -8.75 -6.67 19.05
C VAL A 20 -8.26 -5.84 17.88
N LEU A 21 -7.25 -6.34 17.17
CA LEU A 21 -6.87 -5.86 15.84
C LEU A 21 -7.36 -6.88 14.81
N LEU A 22 -8.16 -6.41 13.85
CA LEU A 22 -8.59 -7.19 12.69
C LEU A 22 -7.81 -6.72 11.45
N LEU A 23 -6.98 -7.58 10.87
CA LEU A 23 -6.30 -7.32 9.60
C LEU A 23 -7.16 -7.80 8.42
N CYS A 24 -7.72 -6.85 7.68
CA CYS A 24 -8.47 -7.06 6.44
C CYS A 24 -7.53 -6.95 5.23
N GLY A 25 -7.05 -8.11 4.80
CA GLY A 25 -5.94 -8.30 3.88
C GLY A 25 -5.03 -9.43 4.40
N GLU A 26 -4.19 -9.98 3.53
CA GLU A 26 -3.29 -11.08 3.90
C GLU A 26 -1.86 -10.53 4.09
N LEU A 27 -1.20 -10.97 5.17
CA LEU A 27 0.16 -10.53 5.49
C LEU A 27 1.14 -11.31 4.61
N PHE A 28 1.90 -10.60 3.78
CA PHE A 28 2.90 -11.23 2.90
C PHE A 28 4.27 -10.60 3.09
N GLY A 29 5.25 -11.41 3.50
CA GLY A 29 6.65 -11.01 3.58
C GLY A 29 6.85 -9.67 4.28
N ARG A 30 7.81 -8.88 3.76
CA ARG A 30 8.09 -7.54 4.27
C ARG A 30 7.12 -6.51 3.66
N GLY A 31 6.34 -5.86 4.51
CA GLY A 31 5.37 -4.84 4.12
C GLY A 31 4.81 -4.06 5.32
N TYR A 32 4.08 -2.98 5.05
CA TYR A 32 3.62 -2.05 6.08
C TYR A 32 2.78 -2.68 7.20
N ALA A 33 1.91 -3.62 6.87
CA ALA A 33 1.01 -4.27 7.83
C ALA A 33 1.77 -5.00 8.95
N ASN A 34 3.01 -5.44 8.71
CA ASN A 34 3.83 -6.06 9.76
C ASN A 34 4.04 -5.11 10.95
N GLY A 35 4.29 -3.83 10.67
CA GLY A 35 4.58 -2.85 11.72
C GLY A 35 3.40 -2.66 12.67
N ILE A 36 2.18 -2.49 12.16
CA ILE A 36 1.01 -2.27 13.03
C ILE A 36 0.60 -3.54 13.77
N VAL A 37 0.75 -4.71 13.14
CA VAL A 37 0.48 -6.01 13.77
C VAL A 37 1.48 -6.27 14.91
N GLU A 38 2.77 -6.01 14.70
CA GLU A 38 3.79 -6.12 15.75
C GLU A 38 3.51 -5.18 16.92
N GLU A 39 3.15 -3.93 16.65
CA GLU A 39 2.80 -2.95 17.69
C GLU A 39 1.55 -3.36 18.47
N ALA A 40 0.49 -3.81 17.81
CA ALA A 40 -0.71 -4.31 18.47
C ALA A 40 -0.41 -5.53 19.35
N ARG A 41 0.45 -6.45 18.86
CA ARG A 41 0.90 -7.62 19.64
C ARG A 41 1.69 -7.20 20.88
N GLN A 42 2.58 -6.21 20.76
CA GLN A 42 3.32 -5.66 21.90
C GLN A 42 2.40 -5.02 22.96
N ARG A 43 1.24 -4.48 22.55
CA ARG A 43 0.19 -4.01 23.47
C ARG A 43 -0.68 -5.13 24.07
N GLY A 44 -0.47 -6.37 23.64
CA GLY A 44 -1.23 -7.54 24.09
C GLY A 44 -2.63 -7.64 23.47
N MET A 45 -2.89 -6.93 22.37
CA MET A 45 -4.15 -7.07 21.63
C MET A 45 -4.26 -8.46 21.02
N THR A 46 -5.49 -8.97 20.90
CA THR A 46 -5.76 -10.17 20.11
C THR A 46 -5.66 -9.82 18.62
N ILE A 47 -4.84 -10.57 17.89
CA ILE A 47 -4.67 -10.40 16.45
C ILE A 47 -5.56 -11.40 15.71
N ILE A 48 -6.49 -10.89 14.90
CA ILE A 48 -7.31 -11.66 13.99
C ILE A 48 -6.99 -11.22 12.57
N GLY A 49 -6.78 -12.16 11.67
CA GLY A 49 -6.55 -11.92 10.25
C GLY A 49 -7.66 -12.45 9.38
N THR A 50 -7.56 -12.10 8.11
CA THR A 50 -8.40 -12.62 7.04
C THR A 50 -7.52 -13.25 5.96
N THR A 51 -8.13 -13.97 5.03
CA THR A 51 -7.43 -14.55 3.89
C THR A 51 -8.09 -14.10 2.59
N VAL A 52 -7.31 -13.97 1.52
CA VAL A 52 -7.91 -13.82 0.17
C VAL A 52 -8.39 -15.17 -0.38
N GLY A 53 -8.14 -16.28 0.31
CA GLY A 53 -8.36 -17.63 -0.16
C GLY A 53 -7.37 -18.02 -1.26
N ARG A 54 -7.69 -19.09 -1.99
CA ARG A 54 -6.92 -19.55 -3.15
C ARG A 54 -7.88 -19.88 -4.29
N ARG A 55 -7.38 -19.97 -5.52
CA ARG A 55 -8.15 -20.49 -6.65
C ARG A 55 -7.69 -21.89 -7.03
N THR A 56 -8.61 -22.77 -7.39
CA THR A 56 -8.31 -24.10 -7.93
C THR A 56 -7.69 -24.00 -9.33
N GLY A 57 -7.24 -25.12 -9.90
CA GLY A 57 -6.74 -25.16 -11.28
C GLY A 57 -7.78 -24.72 -12.32
N GLU A 58 -9.06 -24.95 -12.03
CA GLU A 58 -10.22 -24.51 -12.82
C GLU A 58 -10.62 -23.05 -12.54
N GLY A 59 -9.93 -22.38 -11.61
CA GLY A 59 -10.17 -20.97 -11.28
C GLY A 59 -11.27 -20.72 -10.25
N ALA A 60 -11.84 -21.75 -9.61
CA ALA A 60 -12.84 -21.54 -8.56
C ALA A 60 -12.21 -21.03 -7.26
N LEU A 61 -12.81 -20.02 -6.63
CA LEU A 61 -12.33 -19.48 -5.36
C LEU A 61 -12.68 -20.43 -4.20
N ARG A 62 -11.70 -20.73 -3.36
CA ARG A 62 -11.82 -21.63 -2.20
C ARG A 62 -11.16 -21.04 -0.95
N PRO A 63 -11.61 -21.45 0.26
CA PRO A 63 -10.86 -21.20 1.50
C PRO A 63 -9.49 -21.87 1.46
N LEU A 64 -8.62 -21.47 2.39
CA LEU A 64 -7.37 -22.15 2.67
C LEU A 64 -7.66 -23.58 3.13
N ASP A 65 -6.83 -24.53 2.70
CA ASP A 65 -6.81 -25.84 3.35
C ASP A 65 -6.14 -25.77 4.73
N ALA A 66 -6.07 -26.91 5.43
CA ALA A 66 -5.55 -26.95 6.80
C ALA A 66 -4.07 -26.58 6.89
N GLU A 67 -3.26 -26.94 5.89
CA GLU A 67 -1.82 -26.64 5.87
C GLU A 67 -1.60 -25.17 5.55
N GLU A 68 -2.27 -24.66 4.51
CA GLU A 68 -2.24 -23.26 4.12
C GLU A 68 -2.71 -22.35 5.27
N LEU A 69 -3.77 -22.74 5.99
CA LEU A 69 -4.29 -21.99 7.12
C LEU A 69 -3.29 -21.98 8.28
N ALA A 70 -2.71 -23.13 8.64
CA ALA A 70 -1.74 -23.21 9.73
C ALA A 70 -0.50 -22.33 9.46
N VAL A 71 0.03 -22.37 8.24
CA VAL A 71 1.15 -21.51 7.83
C VAL A 71 0.78 -20.03 7.90
N ALA A 72 -0.42 -19.67 7.44
CA ALA A 72 -0.86 -18.28 7.45
C ALA A 72 -1.09 -17.76 8.89
N GLU A 73 -1.64 -18.58 9.80
CA GLU A 73 -1.83 -18.24 11.21
C GLU A 73 -0.50 -18.14 11.97
N GLU A 74 0.45 -19.03 11.70
CA GLU A 74 1.82 -18.95 12.24
C GLU A 74 2.48 -17.64 11.82
N TYR A 75 2.38 -17.29 10.52
CA TYR A 75 2.97 -16.08 9.99
C TYR A 75 2.35 -14.80 10.56
N LEU A 76 1.02 -14.78 10.71
CA LEU A 76 0.31 -13.67 11.34
C LEU A 76 0.59 -13.60 12.85
N GLY A 77 0.87 -14.73 13.50
CA GLY A 77 0.90 -14.85 14.95
C GLY A 77 -0.47 -14.60 15.58
N GLY A 78 -1.53 -15.09 14.94
CA GLY A 78 -2.92 -14.87 15.30
C GLY A 78 -3.87 -15.74 14.46
N ARG A 79 -5.14 -15.82 14.85
CA ARG A 79 -6.14 -16.62 14.13
C ARG A 79 -6.48 -15.99 12.78
N ILE A 80 -6.79 -16.80 11.77
CA ILE A 80 -7.32 -16.33 10.49
C ILE A 80 -8.77 -16.80 10.32
N ILE A 81 -9.66 -15.86 9.99
CA ILE A 81 -11.00 -16.18 9.55
C ILE A 81 -10.92 -16.69 8.12
N ASN A 82 -11.09 -18.01 7.95
CA ASN A 82 -10.90 -18.71 6.69
C ASN A 82 -12.09 -18.57 5.72
N ILE A 83 -12.40 -17.32 5.36
CA ILE A 83 -13.40 -16.94 4.37
C ILE A 83 -12.70 -16.13 3.27
N PRO A 84 -12.76 -16.54 1.99
CA PRO A 84 -12.03 -15.88 0.91
C PRO A 84 -12.48 -14.44 0.62
N LEU A 85 -11.66 -13.46 1.01
CA LEU A 85 -11.84 -12.04 0.69
C LEU A 85 -11.03 -11.61 -0.54
N GLU A 86 -11.02 -12.39 -1.62
CA GLU A 86 -10.39 -11.95 -2.87
C GLU A 86 -11.15 -10.73 -3.42
N ALA A 87 -10.54 -9.55 -3.39
CA ALA A 87 -11.13 -8.36 -4.01
C ALA A 87 -10.90 -8.35 -5.53
N GLY A 88 -11.66 -7.54 -6.25
CA GLY A 88 -11.63 -7.46 -7.71
C GLY A 88 -12.52 -8.50 -8.40
N PHE A 89 -12.48 -8.49 -9.72
CA PHE A 89 -13.50 -9.15 -10.55
C PHE A 89 -12.93 -9.85 -11.78
N ASP A 90 -11.61 -9.86 -11.96
CA ASP A 90 -10.98 -10.34 -13.18
C ASP A 90 -11.25 -11.83 -13.48
N MET A 91 -11.54 -12.61 -12.44
CA MET A 91 -11.89 -14.02 -12.53
C MET A 91 -13.38 -14.31 -12.30
N GLU A 92 -14.21 -13.28 -12.25
CA GLU A 92 -15.65 -13.45 -12.18
C GLU A 92 -16.21 -13.64 -13.60
N PRO A 93 -17.08 -14.63 -13.83
CA PRO A 93 -17.64 -14.86 -15.15
C PRO A 93 -18.76 -13.88 -15.44
N ASP A 94 -18.95 -13.54 -16.71
CA ASP A 94 -20.15 -12.86 -17.19
C ASP A 94 -21.33 -13.82 -17.40
N ALA A 95 -22.39 -13.37 -18.09
CA ALA A 95 -23.57 -14.20 -18.38
C ALA A 95 -23.27 -15.43 -19.26
N SER A 96 -22.20 -15.39 -20.06
CA SER A 96 -21.76 -16.48 -20.94
C SER A 96 -20.79 -17.45 -20.25
N GLY A 97 -20.42 -17.19 -19.00
CA GLY A 97 -19.43 -17.97 -18.26
C GLY A 97 -17.98 -17.55 -18.51
N VAL A 98 -17.74 -16.45 -19.24
CA VAL A 98 -16.39 -16.01 -19.63
C VAL A 98 -15.91 -14.93 -18.66
N THR A 99 -14.70 -15.08 -18.13
CA THR A 99 -14.08 -14.10 -17.22
C THR A 99 -13.28 -13.05 -17.97
N VAL A 100 -12.93 -11.95 -17.31
CA VAL A 100 -12.03 -10.93 -17.87
C VAL A 100 -10.66 -11.53 -18.18
N ALA A 101 -10.11 -12.32 -17.27
CA ALA A 101 -8.83 -13.01 -17.46
C ALA A 101 -8.86 -13.94 -18.69
N GLU A 102 -9.96 -14.64 -18.93
CA GLU A 102 -10.15 -15.49 -20.13
C GLU A 102 -10.12 -14.64 -21.41
N ARG A 103 -10.82 -13.50 -21.43
CA ARG A 103 -10.86 -12.57 -22.58
C ARG A 103 -9.49 -12.02 -22.93
N LEU A 104 -8.66 -11.76 -21.92
CA LEU A 104 -7.32 -11.21 -22.08
C LEU A 104 -6.33 -12.22 -22.68
N LYS A 105 -6.58 -13.54 -22.61
CA LYS A 105 -5.68 -14.57 -23.17
C LYS A 105 -5.45 -14.42 -24.68
N GLY A 106 -6.42 -13.86 -25.41
CA GLY A 106 -6.36 -13.69 -26.86
C GLY A 106 -5.57 -12.47 -27.34
N ILE A 107 -5.19 -11.55 -26.45
CA ILE A 107 -4.54 -10.30 -26.82
C ILE A 107 -3.02 -10.44 -26.71
N LYS A 108 -2.31 -10.18 -27.80
CA LYS A 108 -0.84 -10.16 -27.78
C LYS A 108 -0.30 -8.84 -27.23
N PRO A 109 0.88 -8.82 -26.58
CA PRO A 109 1.47 -7.60 -26.04
C PRO A 109 1.73 -6.49 -27.05
N ASP A 110 1.91 -6.78 -28.34
CA ASP A 110 2.09 -5.80 -29.42
C ASP A 110 0.77 -5.25 -29.96
N GLU A 111 -0.33 -5.98 -29.77
CA GLU A 111 -1.70 -5.61 -30.18
C GLU A 111 -2.49 -4.87 -29.08
N TRP A 112 -1.83 -4.54 -27.96
CA TRP A 112 -2.47 -3.96 -26.77
C TRP A 112 -3.27 -2.68 -27.05
N ALA A 113 -2.80 -1.82 -27.95
CA ALA A 113 -3.41 -0.52 -28.25
C ALA A 113 -4.72 -0.66 -29.06
N THR A 114 -4.89 -1.77 -29.78
CA THR A 114 -6.08 -2.03 -30.61
C THR A 114 -7.10 -2.92 -29.91
N ALA A 115 -6.79 -3.45 -28.71
CA ALA A 115 -7.73 -4.20 -27.90
C ALA A 115 -9.02 -3.41 -27.66
N ARG A 116 -10.16 -4.12 -27.67
CA ARG A 116 -11.50 -3.56 -27.40
C ARG A 116 -12.25 -4.50 -26.46
N PHE A 117 -13.04 -3.93 -25.56
CA PHE A 117 -13.84 -4.70 -24.62
C PHE A 117 -15.34 -4.41 -24.78
N ASP A 118 -16.12 -5.44 -24.51
CA ASP A 118 -17.54 -5.30 -24.21
C ASP A 118 -17.67 -4.86 -22.75
N TRP A 119 -17.89 -3.56 -22.56
CA TRP A 119 -17.94 -2.96 -21.22
C TRP A 119 -19.19 -3.36 -20.43
N ASP A 120 -20.26 -3.80 -21.09
CA ASP A 120 -21.43 -4.31 -20.38
C ASP A 120 -21.11 -5.67 -19.75
N ALA A 121 -20.39 -6.53 -20.48
CA ALA A 121 -19.88 -7.79 -19.94
C ALA A 121 -18.87 -7.58 -18.79
N ILE A 122 -17.92 -6.63 -18.95
CA ILE A 122 -16.97 -6.27 -17.88
C ILE A 122 -17.70 -5.75 -16.63
N THR A 123 -18.71 -4.91 -16.81
CA THR A 123 -19.52 -4.36 -15.71
C THR A 123 -20.25 -5.48 -14.97
N LEU A 124 -20.79 -6.47 -15.68
CA LEU A 124 -21.42 -7.62 -15.06
C LEU A 124 -20.42 -8.48 -14.25
N CYS A 125 -19.22 -8.71 -14.77
CA CYS A 125 -18.15 -9.38 -14.00
C CYS A 125 -17.85 -8.60 -12.71
N ARG A 126 -17.69 -7.27 -12.82
CA ARG A 126 -17.45 -6.38 -11.67
C ARG A 126 -18.53 -6.51 -10.61
N ASP A 127 -19.79 -6.36 -11.01
CA ASP A 127 -20.91 -6.37 -10.06
C ASP A 127 -21.02 -7.72 -9.33
N ARG A 128 -20.71 -8.84 -10.01
CA ARG A 128 -20.61 -10.16 -9.38
C ARG A 128 -19.45 -10.25 -8.38
N GLY A 129 -18.29 -9.70 -8.73
CA GLY A 129 -17.13 -9.63 -7.83
C GLY A 129 -17.42 -8.80 -6.57
N VAL A 130 -18.07 -7.66 -6.74
CA VAL A 130 -18.53 -6.80 -5.64
C VAL A 130 -19.51 -7.55 -4.75
N ALA A 131 -20.53 -8.20 -5.32
CA ALA A 131 -21.51 -8.97 -4.57
C ALA A 131 -20.85 -10.09 -3.74
N ARG A 132 -19.94 -10.86 -4.35
CA ARG A 132 -19.16 -11.91 -3.67
C ARG A 132 -18.34 -11.34 -2.51
N LEU A 133 -17.61 -10.24 -2.73
CA LEU A 133 -16.78 -9.63 -1.69
C LEU A 133 -17.64 -9.13 -0.52
N LYS A 134 -18.75 -8.43 -0.80
CA LYS A 134 -19.67 -7.94 0.23
C LYS A 134 -20.28 -9.07 1.05
N GLU A 135 -20.74 -10.14 0.41
CA GLU A 135 -21.27 -11.32 1.10
C GLU A 135 -20.22 -11.94 2.03
N ASN A 136 -19.01 -12.13 1.55
CA ASN A 136 -17.94 -12.71 2.36
C ASN A 136 -17.48 -11.78 3.49
N LEU A 137 -17.43 -10.46 3.28
CA LEU A 137 -17.14 -9.48 4.33
C LEU A 137 -18.20 -9.53 5.44
N ALA A 138 -19.49 -9.66 5.10
CA ALA A 138 -20.56 -9.80 6.08
C ALA A 138 -20.39 -11.07 6.92
N ARG A 139 -19.99 -12.19 6.28
CA ARG A 139 -19.68 -13.44 6.99
C ARG A 139 -18.47 -13.30 7.91
N VAL A 140 -17.41 -12.61 7.46
CA VAL A 140 -16.24 -12.30 8.31
C VAL A 140 -16.64 -11.45 9.50
N ALA A 141 -17.45 -10.39 9.31
CA ALA A 141 -17.93 -9.55 10.41
C ALA A 141 -18.70 -10.37 11.46
N ALA A 142 -19.52 -11.33 11.03
CA ALA A 142 -20.25 -12.23 11.92
C ALA A 142 -19.32 -13.21 12.68
N GLU A 143 -18.22 -13.67 12.07
CA GLU A 143 -17.22 -14.48 12.78
C GLU A 143 -16.44 -13.65 13.81
N VAL A 144 -16.03 -12.43 13.46
CA VAL A 144 -15.36 -11.51 14.39
C VAL A 144 -16.25 -11.25 15.61
N GLU A 145 -17.54 -10.99 15.41
CA GLU A 145 -18.47 -10.71 16.50
C GLU A 145 -18.53 -11.83 17.55
N LYS A 146 -18.39 -13.09 17.14
CA LYS A 146 -18.38 -14.26 18.05
C LYS A 146 -17.14 -14.31 18.93
N GLU A 147 -16.05 -13.71 18.47
CA GLU A 147 -14.74 -13.77 19.13
C GLU A 147 -14.45 -12.54 19.98
N LEU A 148 -15.18 -11.44 19.78
CA LEU A 148 -14.97 -10.22 20.52
C LEU A 148 -15.31 -10.39 22.00
N PRO A 149 -14.38 -10.05 22.91
CA PRO A 149 -14.71 -9.87 24.31
C PRO A 149 -15.81 -8.82 24.50
N VAL A 150 -16.60 -8.94 25.58
CA VAL A 150 -17.77 -8.09 25.82
C VAL A 150 -17.43 -6.59 25.84
N ALA A 151 -16.23 -6.23 26.29
CA ALA A 151 -15.76 -4.84 26.41
C ALA A 151 -14.42 -4.63 25.68
N ALA A 152 -14.39 -4.95 24.38
CA ALA A 152 -13.22 -4.80 23.53
C ALA A 152 -13.34 -3.58 22.60
N ASN A 153 -12.27 -2.78 22.51
CA ASN A 153 -12.09 -1.88 21.37
C ASN A 153 -11.64 -2.71 20.15
N LEU A 154 -12.04 -2.27 18.96
CA LEU A 154 -11.70 -2.93 17.71
C LEU A 154 -11.00 -1.96 16.76
N LEU A 155 -9.77 -2.30 16.38
CA LEU A 155 -9.04 -1.63 15.30
C LEU A 155 -9.09 -2.50 14.05
N ILE A 156 -9.75 -2.02 13.00
CA ILE A 156 -9.85 -2.69 11.70
C ILE A 156 -8.81 -2.07 10.76
N VAL A 157 -7.84 -2.88 10.31
CA VAL A 157 -6.77 -2.45 9.42
C VAL A 157 -7.02 -2.98 8.01
N HIS A 158 -7.26 -2.10 7.06
CA HIS A 158 -7.36 -2.42 5.65
C HIS A 158 -5.98 -2.34 4.98
N SER A 159 -5.57 -3.43 4.34
CA SER A 159 -4.29 -3.52 3.64
C SER A 159 -4.41 -4.01 2.19
N MET A 160 -5.60 -4.02 1.62
CA MET A 160 -5.81 -4.46 0.23
C MET A 160 -5.34 -3.37 -0.75
N ALA A 161 -4.46 -3.74 -1.67
CA ALA A 161 -4.04 -2.93 -2.80
C ALA A 161 -3.59 -3.85 -3.93
N GLY A 162 -3.92 -3.50 -5.17
CA GLY A 162 -3.69 -4.40 -6.30
C GLY A 162 -4.64 -4.13 -7.46
N GLY A 163 -5.03 -5.21 -8.14
CA GLY A 163 -6.01 -5.15 -9.22
C GLY A 163 -5.42 -5.15 -10.63
N ILE A 164 -4.14 -5.53 -10.82
CA ILE A 164 -3.67 -5.85 -12.18
C ILE A 164 -4.39 -7.14 -12.59
N PRO A 165 -5.20 -7.14 -13.68
CA PRO A 165 -5.94 -8.34 -14.06
C PRO A 165 -4.99 -9.49 -14.40
N ARG A 166 -5.38 -10.72 -14.06
CA ARG A 166 -4.57 -11.93 -14.27
C ARG A 166 -4.46 -12.28 -15.75
N ALA A 167 -3.50 -11.68 -16.44
CA ALA A 167 -3.18 -11.99 -17.83
C ALA A 167 -1.68 -11.83 -18.13
N ARG A 168 -1.15 -12.73 -18.97
CA ARG A 168 0.27 -12.76 -19.35
C ARG A 168 0.73 -11.50 -20.09
N LEU A 169 -0.18 -10.78 -20.74
CA LEU A 169 0.13 -9.58 -21.53
C LEU A 169 0.59 -8.38 -20.67
N PHE A 170 0.14 -8.29 -19.41
CA PHE A 170 0.38 -7.09 -18.61
C PHE A 170 1.84 -6.94 -18.20
N MET A 171 2.52 -8.00 -17.78
CA MET A 171 3.89 -7.87 -17.27
C MET A 171 4.88 -7.31 -18.32
N PRO A 172 4.91 -7.80 -19.58
CA PRO A 172 5.71 -7.18 -20.63
C PRO A 172 5.36 -5.72 -20.90
N LEU A 173 4.08 -5.34 -20.89
CA LEU A 173 3.62 -3.97 -21.11
C LEU A 173 4.02 -3.05 -19.95
N LEU A 174 3.72 -3.44 -18.72
CA LEU A 174 4.04 -2.68 -17.53
C LEU A 174 5.55 -2.53 -17.32
N ASN A 175 6.36 -3.51 -17.75
CA ASN A 175 7.81 -3.35 -17.80
C ASN A 175 8.22 -2.21 -18.76
N ARG A 176 7.53 -2.01 -19.88
CA ARG A 176 7.80 -0.85 -20.76
C ARG A 176 7.35 0.47 -20.14
N VAL A 177 6.22 0.47 -19.43
CA VAL A 177 5.69 1.66 -18.73
C VAL A 177 6.58 2.09 -17.57
N PHE A 178 7.03 1.15 -16.74
CA PHE A 178 7.75 1.45 -15.49
C PHE A 178 9.27 1.30 -15.58
N LYS A 179 9.79 0.61 -16.59
CA LYS A 179 11.24 0.31 -16.75
C LYS A 179 11.76 0.56 -18.16
N GLY A 180 10.94 1.07 -19.08
CA GLY A 180 11.33 1.30 -20.47
C GLY A 180 12.15 2.59 -20.63
N GLN A 181 13.25 2.48 -21.38
CA GLN A 181 14.09 3.61 -21.83
C GLN A 181 14.28 3.53 -23.36
N GLY A 182 14.63 4.66 -23.99
CA GLY A 182 14.88 4.71 -25.43
C GLY A 182 13.70 4.16 -26.24
N GLU A 183 13.96 3.18 -27.11
CA GLU A 183 12.92 2.54 -27.95
C GLU A 183 11.91 1.69 -27.15
N LYS A 184 12.29 1.23 -25.95
CA LYS A 184 11.40 0.44 -25.09
C LYS A 184 10.45 1.31 -24.26
N TYR A 185 10.71 2.62 -24.17
CA TYR A 185 9.84 3.55 -23.46
C TYR A 185 8.41 3.46 -23.98
N LEU A 186 7.47 3.35 -23.05
CA LEU A 186 6.04 3.48 -23.30
C LEU A 186 5.50 4.53 -22.34
N ALA A 187 4.93 5.61 -22.88
CA ALA A 187 4.33 6.64 -22.05
C ALA A 187 3.18 6.05 -21.25
N SER A 188 3.15 6.35 -19.94
CA SER A 188 2.06 5.88 -19.09
C SER A 188 0.71 6.47 -19.51
N SER A 189 0.67 7.67 -20.10
CA SER A 189 -0.54 8.27 -20.67
C SER A 189 -1.14 7.42 -21.80
N ASP A 190 -0.29 6.91 -22.70
CA ASP A 190 -0.74 6.10 -23.84
C ASP A 190 -1.31 4.77 -23.36
N PHE A 191 -0.63 4.15 -22.39
CA PHE A 191 -1.14 2.93 -21.75
C PHE A 191 -2.47 3.20 -21.03
N TRP A 192 -2.53 4.24 -20.20
CA TRP A 192 -3.68 4.55 -19.36
C TRP A 192 -4.91 4.96 -20.17
N GLY A 193 -4.71 5.65 -21.31
CA GLY A 193 -5.79 6.02 -22.23
C GLY A 193 -6.37 4.86 -23.04
N SER A 194 -5.71 3.69 -23.05
CA SER A 194 -6.18 2.51 -23.76
C SER A 194 -7.29 1.76 -23.03
N GLU A 195 -7.95 0.82 -23.71
CA GLU A 195 -8.96 -0.06 -23.11
C GLU A 195 -8.39 -0.90 -21.96
N LEU A 196 -7.13 -1.34 -22.07
CA LEU A 196 -6.42 -2.05 -21.01
C LEU A 196 -6.13 -1.14 -19.80
N GLY A 197 -5.78 0.12 -20.06
CA GLY A 197 -5.60 1.13 -19.03
C GLY A 197 -6.87 1.39 -18.24
N LYS A 198 -8.00 1.60 -18.92
CA LYS A 198 -9.33 1.73 -18.31
C LYS A 198 -9.74 0.50 -17.50
N LEU A 199 -9.42 -0.70 -17.99
CA LEU A 199 -9.71 -1.94 -17.27
C LEU A 199 -8.88 -2.03 -15.97
N CYS A 200 -7.60 -1.64 -16.02
CA CYS A 200 -6.76 -1.52 -14.85
C CYS A 200 -7.30 -0.48 -13.87
N ASP A 201 -7.73 0.69 -14.35
CA ASP A 201 -8.32 1.74 -13.50
C ASP A 201 -9.55 1.22 -12.74
N LEU A 202 -10.48 0.57 -13.44
CA LEU A 202 -11.66 -0.04 -12.82
C LEU A 202 -11.26 -1.08 -11.76
N SER A 203 -10.33 -1.97 -12.09
CA SER A 203 -9.88 -3.03 -11.18
C SER A 203 -9.06 -2.49 -10.00
N PHE A 204 -8.27 -1.43 -10.19
CA PHE A 204 -7.54 -0.76 -9.13
C PHE A 204 -8.49 -0.09 -8.14
N ASN A 205 -9.55 0.58 -8.63
CA ASN A 205 -10.58 1.16 -7.78
C ASN A 205 -11.25 0.09 -6.91
N GLU A 206 -11.67 -1.02 -7.50
CA GLU A 206 -12.32 -2.12 -6.77
C GLU A 206 -11.43 -2.73 -5.67
N VAL A 207 -10.18 -3.05 -6.00
CA VAL A 207 -9.27 -3.72 -5.06
C VAL A 207 -8.70 -2.76 -4.02
N THR A 208 -8.25 -1.57 -4.45
CA THR A 208 -7.43 -0.67 -3.63
C THR A 208 -8.26 0.35 -2.85
N ALA A 209 -9.46 0.70 -3.33
CA ALA A 209 -10.29 1.76 -2.76
C ALA A 209 -11.65 1.25 -2.29
N ASP A 210 -12.47 0.72 -3.19
CA ASP A 210 -13.88 0.39 -2.90
C ASP A 210 -14.01 -0.75 -1.89
N SER A 211 -13.03 -1.68 -1.86
CA SER A 211 -12.92 -2.69 -0.80
C SER A 211 -12.89 -2.09 0.62
N PHE A 212 -12.35 -0.89 0.82
CA PHE A 212 -12.39 -0.19 2.12
C PHE A 212 -13.79 0.30 2.46
N ALA A 213 -14.50 0.89 1.50
CA ALA A 213 -15.89 1.31 1.69
C ALA A 213 -16.80 0.10 1.98
N HIS A 214 -16.63 -1.00 1.25
CA HIS A 214 -17.36 -2.24 1.48
C HIS A 214 -17.09 -2.84 2.86
N LEU A 215 -15.85 -2.75 3.35
CA LEU A 215 -15.48 -3.18 4.70
C LEU A 215 -16.19 -2.33 5.76
N ILE A 216 -16.21 -1.01 5.62
CA ILE A 216 -16.90 -0.09 6.54
C ILE A 216 -18.41 -0.37 6.57
N GLU A 217 -19.00 -0.61 5.40
CA GLU A 217 -20.43 -0.95 5.24
C GLU A 217 -20.76 -2.31 5.88
N ALA A 218 -20.01 -3.37 5.53
CA ALA A 218 -20.27 -4.72 6.01
C ALA A 218 -20.08 -4.87 7.53
N THR A 219 -19.24 -4.03 8.14
CA THR A 219 -18.99 -4.02 9.59
C THR A 219 -19.88 -3.03 10.36
N ALA A 220 -20.86 -2.40 9.71
CA ALA A 220 -21.71 -1.39 10.36
C ALA A 220 -22.50 -1.95 11.57
N GLY A 221 -23.07 -3.16 11.45
CA GLY A 221 -23.77 -3.81 12.56
C GLY A 221 -22.83 -4.11 13.73
N LEU A 222 -21.66 -4.70 13.44
CA LEU A 222 -20.62 -4.99 14.42
C LEU A 222 -20.17 -3.72 15.16
N ARG A 223 -19.93 -2.63 14.41
CA ARG A 223 -19.57 -1.33 14.96
C ARG A 223 -20.64 -0.81 15.91
N GLY A 224 -21.91 -0.84 15.50
CA GLY A 224 -23.03 -0.43 16.36
C GLY A 224 -23.12 -1.23 17.65
N THR A 225 -22.89 -2.56 17.60
CA THR A 225 -22.85 -3.41 18.79
C THR A 225 -21.73 -3.04 19.76
N ILE A 226 -20.52 -2.75 19.24
CA ILE A 226 -19.35 -2.40 20.07
C ILE A 226 -19.53 -1.01 20.70
N GLU A 227 -19.94 -0.03 19.91
CA GLU A 227 -20.15 1.35 20.36
C GLU A 227 -21.32 1.45 21.34
N GLY A 228 -22.37 0.66 21.16
CA GLY A 228 -23.49 0.54 22.10
C GLY A 228 -23.09 0.02 23.50
N LYS A 229 -21.91 -0.62 23.62
CA LYS A 229 -21.33 -1.06 24.90
C LYS A 229 -20.33 -0.04 25.49
N GLY A 230 -20.15 1.11 24.84
CA GLY A 230 -19.21 2.15 25.25
C GLY A 230 -17.75 1.89 24.84
N CYS A 231 -17.51 0.93 23.95
CA CYS A 231 -16.20 0.66 23.36
C CYS A 231 -16.04 1.42 22.02
N SER A 232 -14.82 1.50 21.49
CA SER A 232 -14.54 2.22 20.24
C SER A 232 -14.21 1.27 19.09
N VAL A 233 -14.65 1.62 17.89
CA VAL A 233 -14.16 1.05 16.63
C VAL A 233 -13.43 2.11 15.84
N ALA A 234 -12.27 1.75 15.26
CA ALA A 234 -11.53 2.59 14.35
C ALA A 234 -11.10 1.79 13.11
N TYR A 235 -11.00 2.48 11.98
CA TYR A 235 -10.51 1.92 10.73
C TYR A 235 -9.23 2.64 10.32
N ALA A 236 -8.22 1.88 9.94
CA ALA A 236 -6.97 2.38 9.38
C ALA A 236 -6.74 1.76 8.01
N ALA A 237 -6.32 2.56 7.04
CA ALA A 237 -5.95 2.08 5.71
C ALA A 237 -4.61 2.67 5.26
N TYR A 238 -3.88 1.91 4.45
CA TYR A 238 -2.60 2.35 3.88
C TYR A 238 -2.81 3.11 2.58
N GLY A 239 -2.46 4.40 2.61
CA GLY A 239 -2.44 5.28 1.44
C GLY A 239 -1.04 5.43 0.84
N TYR A 240 -0.98 5.98 -0.37
CA TYR A 240 0.22 6.58 -0.93
C TYR A 240 -0.22 7.75 -1.78
N HIS A 241 0.32 8.94 -1.49
CA HIS A 241 -0.02 10.17 -2.18
C HIS A 241 1.18 11.13 -2.16
N GLY A 242 2.32 10.60 -2.55
CA GLY A 242 3.62 11.22 -2.36
C GLY A 242 4.02 11.36 -0.89
N CYS A 243 5.22 11.85 -0.68
CA CYS A 243 5.86 11.95 0.63
C CYS A 243 6.79 13.17 0.67
N GLU A 244 6.81 13.89 1.79
CA GLU A 244 7.89 14.85 2.03
C GLU A 244 9.16 14.14 2.47
N VAL A 245 10.23 14.46 1.77
CA VAL A 245 11.59 13.96 2.03
C VAL A 245 12.54 15.15 2.11
N LEU A 246 13.75 14.95 2.63
CA LEU A 246 14.76 16.03 2.64
C LEU A 246 15.32 16.23 1.23
N ILE A 247 15.11 17.43 0.69
CA ILE A 247 15.65 17.92 -0.59
C ILE A 247 16.29 19.28 -0.30
N ASP A 248 17.58 19.41 -0.59
CA ASP A 248 18.40 20.59 -0.26
C ASP A 248 18.24 21.03 1.21
N GLY A 249 18.18 20.06 2.12
CA GLY A 249 18.06 20.27 3.57
C GLY A 249 16.66 20.64 4.08
N ALA A 250 15.67 20.80 3.21
CA ALA A 250 14.28 21.10 3.57
C ALA A 250 13.35 19.91 3.28
N TYR A 251 12.32 19.70 4.12
CA TYR A 251 11.27 18.73 3.81
C TYR A 251 10.41 19.27 2.66
N ARG A 252 10.41 18.57 1.53
CA ARG A 252 9.65 18.96 0.33
C ARG A 252 8.90 17.75 -0.20
N TRP A 253 7.65 17.98 -0.58
CA TRP A 253 6.79 16.93 -1.12
C TRP A 253 7.31 16.50 -2.49
N GLN A 254 7.32 15.20 -2.73
CA GLN A 254 7.64 14.57 -4.00
C GLN A 254 6.81 13.29 -4.15
N SER A 255 6.87 12.66 -5.32
CA SER A 255 6.26 11.34 -5.55
C SER A 255 7.02 10.58 -6.63
N TYR A 256 7.04 9.25 -6.50
CA TYR A 256 7.34 8.34 -7.61
C TYR A 256 6.36 8.59 -8.77
N THR A 257 6.91 8.61 -9.99
CA THR A 257 6.13 8.82 -11.23
C THR A 257 6.59 7.82 -12.29
N PRO A 258 5.67 7.09 -12.95
CA PRO A 258 4.21 7.17 -12.83
C PRO A 258 3.66 6.19 -11.78
N TYR A 259 2.87 6.68 -10.82
CA TYR A 259 2.15 5.81 -9.88
C TYR A 259 0.69 5.61 -10.32
N LEU A 260 0.46 4.61 -11.19
CA LEU A 260 -0.86 4.38 -11.79
C LEU A 260 -1.97 3.99 -10.80
N GLN A 261 -1.63 3.44 -9.64
CA GLN A 261 -2.63 3.22 -8.56
C GLN A 261 -3.03 4.52 -7.85
N GLY A 262 -2.47 5.66 -8.22
CA GLY A 262 -2.69 6.92 -7.53
C GLY A 262 -4.14 7.39 -7.56
N TRP A 263 -4.84 7.20 -8.69
CA TRP A 263 -6.27 7.53 -8.77
C TRP A 263 -7.11 6.72 -7.78
N ALA A 264 -6.84 5.42 -7.65
CA ALA A 264 -7.50 4.59 -6.65
C ALA A 264 -7.12 4.99 -5.22
N LYS A 265 -5.88 5.44 -4.95
CA LYS A 265 -5.50 5.95 -3.62
C LYS A 265 -6.22 7.27 -3.26
N MET A 266 -6.44 8.17 -4.21
CA MET A 266 -7.29 9.35 -3.96
C MET A 266 -8.74 8.96 -3.68
N ARG A 267 -9.26 7.94 -4.37
CA ARG A 267 -10.59 7.39 -4.11
C ARG A 267 -10.69 6.74 -2.72
N LEU A 268 -9.64 6.04 -2.28
CA LEU A 268 -9.53 5.48 -0.93
C LEU A 268 -9.62 6.59 0.15
N GLU A 269 -8.92 7.70 -0.05
CA GLU A 269 -9.03 8.87 0.82
C GLU A 269 -10.45 9.45 0.85
N GLU A 270 -11.13 9.48 -0.30
CA GLU A 270 -12.50 9.98 -0.38
C GLU A 270 -13.49 9.12 0.39
N HIS A 271 -13.33 7.79 0.35
CA HIS A 271 -14.10 6.88 1.18
C HIS A 271 -13.90 7.15 2.68
N ALA A 272 -12.66 7.45 3.10
CA ALA A 272 -12.38 7.82 4.49
C ALA A 272 -13.03 9.15 4.87
N ARG A 273 -13.02 10.17 4.00
CA ARG A 273 -13.71 11.45 4.22
C ARG A 273 -15.22 11.26 4.34
N THR A 274 -15.81 10.50 3.42
CA THR A 274 -17.24 10.19 3.42
C THR A 274 -17.66 9.46 4.71
N ALA A 275 -16.84 8.53 5.19
CA ALA A 275 -17.08 7.85 6.46
C ALA A 275 -16.99 8.81 7.66
N TRP A 276 -16.03 9.74 7.65
CA TRP A 276 -15.89 10.78 8.68
C TRP A 276 -17.10 11.72 8.76
N GLU A 277 -17.69 12.09 7.62
CA GLU A 277 -18.92 12.90 7.57
C GLU A 277 -20.11 12.19 8.26
N GLN A 278 -20.05 10.87 8.37
CA GLN A 278 -21.03 10.03 9.08
C GLN A 278 -20.62 9.73 10.53
N GLY A 279 -19.54 10.34 11.04
CA GLY A 279 -19.02 10.10 12.37
C GLY A 279 -18.22 8.81 12.53
N ILE A 280 -17.91 8.10 11.44
CA ILE A 280 -17.13 6.85 11.47
C ILE A 280 -15.65 7.19 11.50
N LYS A 281 -14.93 6.65 12.50
CA LYS A 281 -13.48 6.85 12.71
C LYS A 281 -12.65 6.08 11.67
N ALA A 282 -12.63 6.53 10.42
CA ALA A 282 -11.88 5.89 9.34
C ALA A 282 -10.74 6.77 8.82
N THR A 283 -9.50 6.30 8.90
CA THR A 283 -8.32 7.12 8.59
C THR A 283 -7.42 6.43 7.56
N VAL A 284 -7.10 7.15 6.49
CA VAL A 284 -6.07 6.76 5.51
C VAL A 284 -4.76 7.40 5.91
N PHE A 285 -3.72 6.58 6.03
CA PHE A 285 -2.37 7.02 6.31
C PHE A 285 -1.53 6.90 5.04
N ASN A 286 -1.31 8.03 4.38
CA ASN A 286 -0.38 8.14 3.26
C ASN A 286 1.05 7.96 3.77
N ALA A 287 1.61 6.78 3.49
CA ALA A 287 2.90 6.35 3.98
C ALA A 287 4.01 6.56 2.92
N PRO A 288 5.29 6.59 3.32
CA PRO A 288 6.40 6.81 2.40
C PRO A 288 6.56 5.74 1.32
N GLU A 289 7.43 6.03 0.36
CA GLU A 289 7.96 5.01 -0.55
C GLU A 289 8.77 3.96 0.21
N ILE A 290 8.55 2.69 -0.11
CA ILE A 290 9.25 1.54 0.46
C ILE A 290 9.48 0.48 -0.61
N LEU A 291 10.45 -0.41 -0.37
CA LEU A 291 10.63 -1.60 -1.17
C LEU A 291 9.90 -2.80 -0.54
N THR A 292 8.94 -3.33 -1.29
CA THR A 292 8.10 -4.49 -0.96
C THR A 292 7.99 -5.39 -2.17
N ASN A 293 7.39 -6.57 -2.00
CA ASN A 293 7.03 -7.43 -3.14
C ASN A 293 6.14 -6.68 -4.16
N SER A 294 5.20 -5.84 -3.69
CA SER A 294 4.32 -5.05 -4.55
C SER A 294 5.00 -3.88 -5.27
N SER A 295 6.11 -3.35 -4.72
CA SER A 295 6.83 -2.23 -5.33
C SER A 295 8.06 -2.60 -6.14
N ALA A 296 8.43 -3.89 -6.21
CA ALA A 296 9.56 -4.37 -7.01
C ALA A 296 9.43 -4.14 -8.54
N LEU A 297 8.22 -3.84 -9.02
CA LEU A 297 7.99 -3.40 -10.39
C LEU A 297 8.37 -1.93 -10.63
N PHE A 298 8.36 -1.10 -9.60
CA PHE A 298 8.54 0.35 -9.67
C PHE A 298 9.99 0.75 -9.45
N LEU A 299 10.85 0.49 -10.44
CA LEU A 299 12.26 0.88 -10.35
C LEU A 299 12.36 2.41 -10.23
N GLY A 300 13.14 2.90 -9.27
CA GLY A 300 13.28 4.33 -8.94
C GLY A 300 12.43 4.79 -7.76
N VAL A 301 11.45 4.00 -7.31
CA VAL A 301 10.65 4.30 -6.11
C VAL A 301 11.53 4.42 -4.86
N GLU A 302 12.63 3.68 -4.83
CA GLU A 302 13.54 3.62 -3.71
C GLU A 302 14.41 4.88 -3.55
N ILE A 303 14.52 5.72 -4.58
CA ILE A 303 15.33 6.94 -4.54
C ILE A 303 14.83 7.88 -3.44
N SER A 304 13.51 7.97 -3.30
CA SER A 304 12.84 8.81 -2.31
C SER A 304 13.05 8.33 -0.87
N LEU A 305 13.51 7.09 -0.66
CA LEU A 305 13.71 6.53 0.67
C LEU A 305 15.09 6.87 1.27
N TYR A 306 16.14 7.03 0.45
CA TYR A 306 17.49 7.34 0.95
C TYR A 306 17.55 8.58 1.86
N PRO A 307 16.85 9.70 1.57
CA PRO A 307 16.82 10.88 2.44
C PRO A 307 16.33 10.63 3.88
N LEU A 308 15.73 9.46 4.19
CA LEU A 308 15.37 9.10 5.56
C LEU A 308 16.60 9.06 6.48
N LEU A 309 17.78 8.69 5.97
CA LEU A 309 19.02 8.71 6.76
C LEU A 309 19.35 10.12 7.26
N ALA A 310 19.25 11.12 6.39
CA ALA A 310 19.44 12.51 6.76
C ALA A 310 18.32 13.03 7.68
N ALA A 311 17.09 12.52 7.52
CA ALA A 311 15.97 12.89 8.39
C ALA A 311 16.17 12.37 9.82
N LEU A 312 16.68 11.15 10.00
CA LEU A 312 17.03 10.59 11.31
C LEU A 312 18.08 11.44 12.03
N GLU A 313 19.09 11.92 11.31
CA GLU A 313 20.09 12.85 11.87
C GLU A 313 19.47 14.20 12.24
N LYS A 314 18.61 14.76 11.38
CA LYS A 314 17.97 16.06 11.58
C LYS A 314 16.98 16.10 12.75
N GLU A 315 16.20 15.03 12.95
CA GLU A 315 15.09 15.00 13.92
C GLU A 315 15.49 14.47 15.30
N GLY A 316 16.79 14.44 15.61
CA GLY A 316 17.30 14.17 16.96
C GLY A 316 18.48 13.19 17.00
N GLY A 317 18.72 12.42 15.94
CA GLY A 317 19.82 11.48 15.88
C GLY A 317 19.72 10.37 16.93
N GLY A 318 20.82 10.14 17.67
CA GLY A 318 20.87 9.18 18.76
C GLY A 318 21.08 7.73 18.33
N ALA A 319 20.88 6.80 19.27
CA ALA A 319 21.27 5.40 19.10
C ALA A 319 20.56 4.71 17.91
N VAL A 320 19.28 5.00 17.69
CA VAL A 320 18.53 4.43 16.55
C VAL A 320 19.05 4.95 15.22
N ALA A 321 19.28 6.27 15.10
CA ALA A 321 19.86 6.86 13.89
C ALA A 321 21.26 6.27 13.60
N THR A 322 22.12 6.16 14.62
CA THR A 322 23.44 5.53 14.51
C THR A 322 23.34 4.07 14.08
N SER A 323 22.40 3.30 14.65
CA SER A 323 22.19 1.88 14.32
C SER A 323 21.75 1.71 12.87
N VAL A 324 20.75 2.47 12.42
CA VAL A 324 20.26 2.42 11.03
C VAL A 324 21.36 2.83 10.06
N ARG A 325 22.08 3.93 10.34
CA ARG A 325 23.21 4.38 9.53
C ARG A 325 24.29 3.31 9.43
N SER A 326 24.66 2.68 10.55
CA SER A 326 25.66 1.61 10.58
C SER A 326 25.22 0.38 9.80
N GLU A 327 23.94 -0.01 9.90
CA GLU A 327 23.39 -1.09 9.10
C GLU A 327 23.47 -0.77 7.61
N CYS A 328 23.05 0.43 7.18
CA CYS A 328 23.14 0.85 5.79
C CYS A 328 24.59 0.91 5.29
N THR A 329 25.54 1.41 6.08
CA THR A 329 26.95 1.45 5.71
C THR A 329 27.52 0.05 5.44
N ARG A 330 27.13 -0.97 6.22
CA ARG A 330 27.59 -2.35 6.01
C ARG A 330 27.10 -2.99 4.71
N LEU A 331 26.04 -2.44 4.11
CA LEU A 331 25.47 -2.94 2.86
C LEU A 331 26.13 -2.34 1.61
N LEU A 332 26.96 -1.31 1.77
CA LEU A 332 27.63 -0.62 0.67
C LEU A 332 28.84 -1.42 0.16
N ALA A 333 29.09 -1.32 -1.15
CA ALA A 333 30.29 -1.83 -1.79
C ALA A 333 31.54 -1.05 -1.34
N GLU A 334 32.72 -1.64 -1.54
CA GLU A 334 33.99 -0.96 -1.26
C GLU A 334 34.08 0.36 -2.04
N GLY A 335 34.46 1.44 -1.35
CA GLY A 335 34.57 2.78 -1.93
C GLY A 335 33.25 3.57 -2.02
N ALA A 336 32.09 2.93 -1.82
CA ALA A 336 30.81 3.64 -1.73
C ALA A 336 30.57 4.18 -0.31
N THR A 337 29.98 5.38 -0.22
CA THR A 337 29.64 6.02 1.07
C THR A 337 28.19 6.46 1.13
N ILE A 338 27.67 6.59 2.36
CA ILE A 338 26.31 7.08 2.60
C ILE A 338 26.17 8.53 2.11
N GLU A 339 27.22 9.34 2.28
CA GLU A 339 27.26 10.74 1.85
C GLU A 339 27.14 10.84 0.33
N THR A 340 27.86 9.99 -0.41
CA THR A 340 27.75 9.95 -1.88
C THR A 340 26.36 9.51 -2.30
N MET A 341 25.80 8.49 -1.64
CA MET A 341 24.45 7.99 -1.93
C MET A 341 23.39 9.08 -1.72
N LEU A 342 23.46 9.79 -0.60
CA LEU A 342 22.56 10.91 -0.29
C LEU A 342 22.71 12.06 -1.28
N ALA A 343 23.95 12.42 -1.65
CA ALA A 343 24.20 13.45 -2.66
C ALA A 343 23.56 13.07 -4.01
N ARG A 344 23.74 11.81 -4.46
CA ARG A 344 23.14 11.33 -5.71
C ARG A 344 21.62 11.28 -5.68
N ALA A 345 21.02 10.88 -4.57
CA ALA A 345 19.57 10.92 -4.40
C ALA A 345 19.06 12.38 -4.46
N ASN A 346 19.75 13.31 -3.79
CA ASN A 346 19.41 14.73 -3.82
C ASN A 346 19.55 15.34 -5.22
N ASP A 347 20.62 15.03 -5.97
CA ASP A 347 20.83 15.49 -7.35
C ASP A 347 19.62 15.17 -8.24
N TYR A 348 19.01 13.98 -8.06
CA TYR A 348 17.80 13.60 -8.76
C TYR A 348 16.57 14.36 -8.28
N LEU A 349 16.33 14.33 -6.97
CA LEU A 349 15.14 14.91 -6.34
C LEU A 349 15.07 16.44 -6.53
N ALA A 350 16.22 17.11 -6.61
CA ALA A 350 16.35 18.56 -6.83
C ALA A 350 16.49 18.94 -8.31
N SER A 351 16.52 17.97 -9.23
CA SER A 351 16.71 18.26 -10.65
C SER A 351 15.55 19.07 -11.23
N SER A 352 15.84 19.91 -12.22
CA SER A 352 14.81 20.68 -12.92
C SER A 352 13.78 19.80 -13.64
N VAL A 353 14.18 18.59 -14.06
CA VAL A 353 13.27 17.59 -14.67
C VAL A 353 12.16 17.17 -13.69
N MET A 354 12.47 17.10 -12.39
CA MET A 354 11.51 16.71 -11.36
C MET A 354 10.59 17.87 -10.90
N ALA A 355 10.89 19.12 -11.30
CA ALA A 355 10.11 20.28 -10.88
C ALA A 355 8.62 20.18 -11.32
N ASP A 356 8.38 19.66 -12.52
CA ASP A 356 7.03 19.48 -13.07
C ASP A 356 6.21 18.40 -12.34
N PHE A 357 6.87 17.57 -11.52
CA PHE A 357 6.27 16.47 -10.78
C PHE A 357 6.15 16.74 -9.26
N ALA A 358 6.58 17.93 -8.81
CA ALA A 358 6.62 18.32 -7.40
C ALA A 358 5.30 18.93 -6.87
N GLY A 359 4.24 18.93 -7.68
CA GLY A 359 2.92 19.48 -7.31
C GLY A 359 1.92 18.42 -6.84
N LEU A 360 1.49 18.49 -5.57
CA LEU A 360 0.46 17.60 -5.02
C LEU A 360 -0.87 17.71 -5.78
N ALA A 361 -1.26 18.93 -6.18
CA ALA A 361 -2.57 19.18 -6.79
C ALA A 361 -2.75 18.54 -8.17
N GLN A 362 -1.63 18.25 -8.86
CA GLN A 362 -1.61 17.63 -10.19
C GLN A 362 -1.38 16.12 -10.13
N TRP A 363 -1.18 15.57 -8.93
CA TRP A 363 -0.94 14.15 -8.74
C TRP A 363 -2.21 13.32 -8.99
N PRO A 364 -2.10 12.09 -9.54
CA PRO A 364 -0.87 11.45 -10.04
C PRO A 364 -0.49 11.93 -11.45
N HIS A 365 0.82 11.99 -11.69
CA HIS A 365 1.37 12.39 -12.98
C HIS A 365 1.57 11.18 -13.90
N HIS A 366 1.39 11.42 -15.21
CA HIS A 366 1.93 10.53 -16.23
C HIS A 366 3.43 10.79 -16.43
N SER A 367 4.17 9.71 -16.66
CA SER A 367 5.59 9.74 -17.01
C SER A 367 5.87 10.49 -18.31
N THR A 368 7.05 11.11 -18.35
CA THR A 368 7.69 11.61 -19.58
C THR A 368 8.95 10.79 -19.86
N ARG A 369 9.44 10.82 -21.11
CA ARG A 369 10.66 10.09 -21.49
C ARG A 369 11.87 10.57 -20.68
N GLU A 370 12.05 11.88 -20.60
CA GLU A 370 13.17 12.51 -19.89
C GLU A 370 13.18 12.16 -18.40
N GLN A 371 12.03 12.23 -17.73
CA GLN A 371 11.90 11.85 -16.32
C GLN A 371 12.21 10.36 -16.10
N MET A 372 11.72 9.48 -16.96
CA MET A 372 11.98 8.03 -16.86
C MET A 372 13.45 7.71 -17.09
N GLU A 373 14.10 8.31 -18.09
CA GLU A 373 15.52 8.11 -18.38
C GLU A 373 16.39 8.57 -17.21
N LEU A 374 16.10 9.75 -16.65
CA LEU A 374 16.78 10.27 -15.47
C LEU A 374 16.58 9.37 -14.24
N MET A 375 15.33 9.00 -13.92
CA MET A 375 14.98 8.18 -12.77
C MET A 375 15.64 6.80 -12.83
N LEU A 376 15.52 6.11 -13.96
CA LEU A 376 16.03 4.75 -14.12
C LEU A 376 17.56 4.72 -14.13
N SER A 377 18.22 5.73 -14.73
CA SER A 377 19.68 5.85 -14.68
C SER A 377 20.16 6.12 -13.25
N ARG A 378 19.48 7.00 -12.51
CA ARG A 378 19.81 7.28 -11.11
C ARG A 378 19.58 6.07 -10.21
N SER A 379 18.47 5.36 -10.41
CA SER A 379 18.15 4.12 -9.69
C SER A 379 19.24 3.07 -9.91
N ALA A 380 19.67 2.86 -11.16
CA ALA A 380 20.75 1.94 -11.48
C ALA A 380 22.07 2.33 -10.78
N GLU A 381 22.44 3.61 -10.78
CA GLU A 381 23.63 4.10 -10.09
C GLU A 381 23.55 3.84 -8.58
N LEU A 382 22.45 4.19 -7.92
CA LEU A 382 22.27 4.03 -6.47
C LEU A 382 22.20 2.56 -6.06
N LEU A 383 21.55 1.71 -6.86
CA LEU A 383 21.50 0.27 -6.61
C LEU A 383 22.88 -0.37 -6.76
N ALA A 384 23.70 0.07 -7.72
CA ALA A 384 25.06 -0.41 -7.91
C ALA A 384 26.02 -0.05 -6.76
N MET A 385 25.64 0.88 -5.87
CA MET A 385 26.43 1.19 -4.67
C MET A 385 26.36 0.10 -3.59
N ASN A 386 25.45 -0.87 -3.70
CA ASN A 386 25.33 -1.96 -2.73
C ASN A 386 26.31 -3.09 -3.06
N ALA A 387 26.91 -3.69 -2.02
CA ALA A 387 27.83 -4.82 -2.18
C ALA A 387 27.13 -6.08 -2.73
N ASN A 388 25.85 -6.25 -2.38
CA ASN A 388 25.04 -7.39 -2.77
C ASN A 388 23.69 -6.90 -3.31
N PRO A 389 23.31 -7.21 -4.57
CA PRO A 389 22.04 -6.77 -5.14
C PRO A 389 20.80 -7.37 -4.46
N LYS A 390 20.97 -8.40 -3.61
CA LYS A 390 19.88 -9.00 -2.81
C LYS A 390 19.74 -8.39 -1.42
N GLU A 391 20.75 -7.67 -0.95
CA GLU A 391 20.82 -7.07 0.39
C GLU A 391 21.22 -5.61 0.24
N ILE A 392 20.20 -4.78 -0.01
CA ILE A 392 20.41 -3.36 -0.35
C ILE A 392 19.98 -2.44 0.79
N VAL A 393 20.56 -1.24 0.84
CA VAL A 393 20.27 -0.17 1.82
C VAL A 393 18.76 0.06 2.00
N CYS A 394 18.00 0.08 0.90
CA CYS A 394 16.55 0.30 0.94
C CYS A 394 15.78 -0.79 1.68
N GLY A 395 16.32 -2.01 1.79
CA GLY A 395 15.73 -3.06 2.63
C GLY A 395 15.78 -2.73 4.11
N ALA A 396 16.92 -2.20 4.59
CA ALA A 396 17.08 -1.74 5.97
C ALA A 396 16.21 -0.50 6.26
N LEU A 397 16.20 0.48 5.34
CA LEU A 397 15.37 1.67 5.46
C LEU A 397 13.88 1.33 5.45
N SER A 398 13.43 0.43 4.58
CA SER A 398 12.02 0.00 4.56
C SER A 398 11.61 -0.63 5.89
N GLY A 399 12.49 -1.45 6.49
CA GLY A 399 12.27 -2.01 7.83
C GLY A 399 12.11 -0.94 8.91
N ALA A 400 12.89 0.15 8.86
CA ALA A 400 12.73 1.30 9.75
C ALA A 400 11.39 2.01 9.52
N VAL A 401 10.99 2.24 8.27
CA VAL A 401 9.69 2.85 7.95
C VAL A 401 8.53 1.98 8.45
N PHE A 402 8.57 0.66 8.32
CA PHE A 402 7.48 -0.21 8.80
C PHE A 402 7.23 -0.03 10.30
N ARG A 403 8.30 -0.01 11.10
CA ARG A 403 8.20 0.22 12.56
C ARG A 403 7.64 1.60 12.87
N GLY A 404 8.17 2.64 12.22
CA GLY A 404 7.72 4.02 12.42
C GLY A 404 6.25 4.20 12.05
N VAL A 405 5.85 3.75 10.86
CA VAL A 405 4.47 3.81 10.37
C VAL A 405 3.54 2.98 11.25
N GLY A 406 3.91 1.76 11.60
CA GLY A 406 3.10 0.87 12.46
C GLY A 406 2.77 1.53 13.79
N ARG A 407 3.78 2.12 14.45
CA ARG A 407 3.57 2.81 15.72
C ARG A 407 2.72 4.07 15.58
N LEU A 408 3.00 4.90 14.58
CA LEU A 408 2.25 6.13 14.34
C LEU A 408 0.78 5.83 14.03
N MET A 409 0.50 4.83 13.21
CA MET A 409 -0.86 4.41 12.89
C MET A 409 -1.60 3.85 14.10
N LEU A 410 -0.96 2.97 14.90
CA LEU A 410 -1.59 2.43 16.10
C LEU A 410 -1.93 3.56 17.09
N ASP A 411 -0.95 4.42 17.40
CA ASP A 411 -1.12 5.54 18.32
C ASP A 411 -2.20 6.53 17.82
N ALA A 412 -2.17 6.91 16.54
CA ALA A 412 -3.14 7.84 15.95
C ALA A 412 -4.55 7.25 15.77
N SER A 413 -4.70 5.92 15.68
CA SER A 413 -6.01 5.28 15.51
C SER A 413 -6.81 5.19 16.81
N TRP A 414 -6.21 5.47 17.96
CA TRP A 414 -6.92 5.47 19.26
C TRP A 414 -7.90 6.65 19.37
N GLU A 415 -7.42 7.85 19.03
CA GLU A 415 -8.20 9.09 18.97
C GLU A 415 -7.93 9.78 17.62
N PRO A 416 -8.45 9.24 16.51
CA PRO A 416 -8.16 9.78 15.20
C PRO A 416 -8.79 11.17 15.05
N SER A 417 -8.03 12.11 14.50
CA SER A 417 -8.40 13.52 14.41
C SER A 417 -8.56 14.04 12.97
N ALA A 418 -8.31 13.20 11.96
CA ALA A 418 -8.58 13.51 10.56
C ALA A 418 -8.79 12.23 9.74
N PRO A 419 -9.53 12.29 8.62
CA PRO A 419 -9.72 11.15 7.70
C PRO A 419 -8.47 10.79 6.91
N VAL A 420 -7.51 11.71 6.76
CA VAL A 420 -6.31 11.50 5.96
C VAL A 420 -5.11 12.15 6.64
N TRP A 421 -3.99 11.42 6.73
CA TRP A 421 -2.71 11.88 7.24
C TRP A 421 -1.57 11.52 6.30
N TRP A 422 -0.58 12.40 6.15
CA TRP A 422 0.71 12.07 5.56
C TRP A 422 1.73 11.77 6.66
N LEU A 423 2.35 10.59 6.57
CA LEU A 423 3.42 10.14 7.45
C LEU A 423 4.77 10.32 6.75
N ASN A 424 5.18 11.57 6.58
CA ASN A 424 6.41 11.93 5.88
C ASN A 424 7.70 11.54 6.64
N HIS A 425 8.87 11.74 6.03
CA HIS A 425 10.15 11.41 6.66
C HIS A 425 10.42 12.14 7.99
N ASP A 426 9.90 13.36 8.19
CA ASP A 426 10.09 14.09 9.46
C ASP A 426 9.45 13.35 10.63
N ILE A 427 8.18 12.99 10.53
CA ILE A 427 7.46 12.33 11.62
C ILE A 427 7.90 10.89 11.82
N ILE A 428 8.29 10.20 10.76
CA ILE A 428 8.89 8.87 10.84
C ILE A 428 10.21 8.94 11.60
N ALA A 429 11.08 9.89 11.26
CA ALA A 429 12.35 10.08 11.97
C ALA A 429 12.13 10.44 13.45
N LYS A 430 11.26 11.41 13.75
CA LYS A 430 10.87 11.77 15.14
C LYS A 430 10.39 10.56 15.93
N ARG A 431 9.59 9.68 15.31
CA ARG A 431 9.08 8.47 15.96
C ARG A 431 10.19 7.48 16.25
N LEU A 432 11.09 7.25 15.30
CA LEU A 432 12.16 6.26 15.45
C LEU A 432 13.23 6.70 16.44
N CYS A 433 13.46 8.01 16.60
CA CYS A 433 14.45 8.56 17.52
C CYS A 433 13.95 8.68 18.99
N LYS A 434 12.68 8.37 19.26
CA LYS A 434 12.06 8.42 20.59
C LYS A 434 11.76 7.01 21.09
#